data_AF-A0A949V2C5-F1
#
_entry.id   AF-A0A949V2C5-F1
#
_cell.length_a   1.000
_cell.length_b   1.000
_cell.length_c   1.000
_cell.angle_alpha   90.00
_cell.angle_beta   90.00
_cell.angle_gamma   90.00
#
_symmetry.space_group_name_H-M   'P 1'
#
loop_
_entity.id
_entity.type
_entity.pdbx_description
1 polymer ?
#
loop_
_entity_poly.entity_id
_entity_poly.type
_entity_poly.pdbx_seq_one_letter_code
_entity_poly.pdbx_strand_id
1 'polypeptide(L)'
;VVICDHNLGPGANGQQVLEEAKLRNLVGVSTIWVMVTAEKTTDMVMGAAEVKPDDYLLKPINQVLLQNRLEKLIARKQSLGVVEAAIKAKDFGAAVGHCDQLLKDKTVSPQEILRIKSDLLLTMGDYAAARAVFESVLTVRNIAWAKTGLGKVLYFTQDPAGAAALFEQVLRDNPMYVEAADWLAKA
;
A
#
# COMPACT_ATOMS: atom_id res chain seq x y z
N VAL A 1 -4.48 16.24 3.41
CA VAL A 1 -4.62 15.93 1.96
C VAL A 1 -3.46 16.58 1.25
N VAL A 2 -2.80 15.85 0.35
CA VAL A 2 -1.72 16.36 -0.50
C VAL A 2 -2.19 16.19 -1.96
N ILE A 3 -2.12 17.27 -2.73
CA ILE A 3 -2.32 17.25 -4.18
C ILE A 3 -0.95 17.56 -4.79
N CYS A 4 -0.36 16.59 -5.46
CA CYS A 4 1.01 16.64 -5.93
C CYS A 4 1.05 16.52 -7.46
N ASP A 5 1.72 17.45 -8.13
CA ASP A 5 1.99 17.32 -9.56
C ASP A 5 2.97 16.18 -9.80
N HIS A 6 2.73 15.37 -10.82
CA HIS A 6 3.71 14.38 -11.23
C HIS A 6 4.98 15.07 -11.76
N ASN A 7 4.82 16.12 -12.57
CA ASN A 7 5.95 16.87 -13.11
C ASN A 7 6.25 18.09 -12.22
N LEU A 8 7.28 17.99 -11.39
CA LEU A 8 7.76 19.06 -10.52
C LEU A 8 8.91 19.88 -11.14
N GLY A 9 9.23 19.64 -12.42
CA GLY A 9 10.37 20.25 -13.09
C GLY A 9 11.68 19.47 -12.87
N PRO A 10 12.85 20.14 -12.92
CA PRO A 10 14.14 19.50 -12.71
C PRO A 10 14.26 18.86 -11.32
N GLY A 11 14.66 17.59 -11.27
CA GLY A 11 14.88 16.85 -10.02
C GLY A 11 13.88 15.71 -9.84
N ALA A 12 13.48 15.48 -8.59
CA ALA A 12 12.55 14.41 -8.24
C ALA A 12 11.13 14.72 -8.75
N ASN A 13 10.49 13.71 -9.33
CA ASN A 13 9.08 13.80 -9.73
C ASN A 13 8.16 13.57 -8.51
N GLY A 14 6.87 13.87 -8.64
CA GLY A 14 5.93 13.74 -7.51
C GLY A 14 5.74 12.30 -7.01
N GLN A 15 6.04 11.30 -7.83
CA GLN A 15 6.00 9.89 -7.44
C GLN A 15 7.16 9.56 -6.48
N GLN A 16 8.37 10.00 -6.81
CA GLN A 16 9.55 9.88 -5.93
C GLN A 16 9.37 10.67 -4.62
N VAL A 17 8.69 11.82 -4.66
CA VAL A 17 8.36 12.58 -3.44
C VAL A 17 7.41 11.78 -2.53
N LEU A 18 6.40 11.11 -3.10
CA LEU A 18 5.51 10.25 -2.32
C LEU A 18 6.27 9.05 -1.71
N GLU A 19 7.14 8.42 -2.49
CA GLU A 19 8.01 7.33 -2.02
C GLU A 19 8.86 7.77 -0.83
N GLU A 20 9.57 8.89 -0.96
CA GLU A 20 10.38 9.44 0.11
C GLU A 20 9.54 9.83 1.34
N ALA A 21 8.35 10.42 1.13
CA ALA A 21 7.45 10.77 2.21
C ALA A 21 6.97 9.53 2.99
N LYS A 22 6.73 8.41 2.31
CA LYS A 22 6.42 7.13 2.96
C LYS A 22 7.64 6.57 3.70
N LEU A 23 8.81 6.54 3.07
CA LEU A 23 10.06 6.06 3.67
C LEU A 23 10.40 6.82 4.96
N ARG A 24 10.14 8.13 4.98
CA ARG A 24 10.36 8.99 6.15
C ARG A 24 9.18 9.03 7.14
N ASN A 25 8.15 8.21 6.94
CA ASN A 25 6.93 8.18 7.76
C ASN A 25 6.23 9.56 7.90
N LEU A 26 6.31 10.40 6.86
CA LEU A 26 5.65 11.70 6.81
C LEU A 26 4.19 11.61 6.35
N VAL A 27 3.81 10.46 5.80
CA VAL A 27 2.44 10.15 5.40
C VAL A 27 1.97 8.87 6.07
N GLY A 28 0.78 8.92 6.67
CA GLY A 28 0.16 7.79 7.37
C GLY A 28 -0.99 7.17 6.61
N VAL A 29 -1.63 6.15 7.19
CA VAL A 29 -2.72 5.38 6.58
C VAL A 29 -3.96 6.24 6.31
N SER A 30 -4.19 7.28 7.11
CA SER A 30 -5.29 8.24 6.93
C SER A 30 -4.92 9.45 6.04
N THR A 31 -3.70 9.50 5.51
CA THR A 31 -3.28 10.58 4.60
C THR A 31 -3.86 10.32 3.21
N ILE A 32 -4.39 11.37 2.59
CA ILE A 32 -4.81 11.34 1.18
C ILE A 32 -3.72 11.97 0.34
N TRP A 33 -3.18 11.22 -0.62
CA TRP A 33 -2.26 11.71 -1.64
C TRP A 33 -2.85 11.56 -3.03
N VAL A 34 -3.06 12.66 -3.73
CA VAL A 34 -3.60 12.69 -5.10
C VAL A 34 -2.51 13.16 -6.05
N MET A 35 -2.22 12.36 -7.07
CA MET A 35 -1.26 12.72 -8.11
C MET A 35 -1.97 13.43 -9.26
N VAL A 36 -1.43 14.54 -9.74
CA VAL A 36 -1.95 15.28 -10.88
C VAL A 36 -1.00 15.10 -12.06
N THR A 37 -1.48 14.60 -13.19
CA THR A 37 -0.64 14.30 -14.37
C THR A 37 -1.26 14.85 -15.66
N ALA A 38 -0.41 15.10 -16.66
CA ALA A 38 -0.84 15.42 -18.01
C ALA A 38 -1.04 14.17 -18.89
N GLU A 39 -0.56 13.01 -18.44
CA GLU A 39 -0.56 11.77 -19.22
C GLU A 39 -1.78 10.89 -18.91
N LYS A 40 -2.47 10.43 -19.97
CA LYS A 40 -3.69 9.62 -19.86
C LYS A 40 -3.46 8.15 -19.55
N THR A 41 -2.27 7.63 -19.83
CA THR A 41 -1.96 6.22 -19.67
C THR A 41 -1.44 5.96 -18.27
N THR A 42 -2.33 5.48 -17.40
CA THR A 42 -1.99 4.87 -16.11
C THR A 42 -0.84 3.86 -16.27
N ASP A 43 -0.81 3.07 -17.34
CA ASP A 43 0.21 2.01 -17.50
C ASP A 43 1.63 2.53 -17.82
N MET A 44 1.78 3.70 -18.47
CA MET A 44 3.13 4.25 -18.77
C MET A 44 3.75 5.02 -17.60
N VAL A 45 2.94 5.55 -16.69
CA VAL A 45 3.42 6.22 -15.47
C VAL A 45 3.59 5.21 -14.31
N MET A 46 2.83 4.12 -14.31
CA MET A 46 2.65 3.23 -13.15
C MET A 46 3.39 1.89 -13.27
N GLY A 47 4.19 1.69 -14.32
CA GLY A 47 4.88 0.43 -14.56
C GLY A 47 5.69 -0.06 -13.35
N ALA A 48 6.33 0.84 -12.60
CA ALA A 48 7.29 0.48 -11.53
C ALA A 48 6.94 1.02 -10.14
N ALA A 49 5.86 1.81 -10.00
CA ALA A 49 5.54 2.51 -8.76
C ALA A 49 4.63 1.66 -7.86
N GLU A 50 5.24 0.94 -6.92
CA GLU A 50 4.51 0.20 -5.89
C GLU A 50 3.79 1.11 -4.89
N VAL A 51 4.39 2.29 -4.67
CA VAL A 51 3.85 3.33 -3.84
C VAL A 51 2.75 4.06 -4.62
N LYS A 52 1.55 3.47 -4.60
CA LYS A 52 0.41 4.08 -5.27
C LYS A 52 -0.13 5.27 -4.45
N PRO A 53 -0.42 6.40 -5.10
CA PRO A 53 -1.25 7.44 -4.50
C PRO A 53 -2.69 6.92 -4.33
N ASP A 54 -3.49 7.67 -3.60
CA ASP A 54 -4.91 7.34 -3.41
C ASP A 54 -5.73 7.56 -4.67
N ASP A 55 -5.32 8.50 -5.52
CA ASP A 55 -5.96 8.78 -6.81
C ASP A 55 -5.03 9.49 -7.79
N TYR A 56 -5.35 9.41 -9.08
CA TYR A 56 -4.72 10.18 -10.16
C TYR A 56 -5.76 11.09 -10.82
N LEU A 57 -5.37 12.34 -11.03
CA LEU A 57 -6.16 13.35 -11.72
C LEU A 57 -5.45 13.79 -13.00
N LEU A 58 -6.19 13.77 -14.11
CA LEU A 58 -5.71 14.24 -15.38
C LEU A 58 -5.94 15.75 -15.54
N LYS A 59 -4.93 16.47 -16.04
CA LYS A 59 -5.07 17.87 -16.44
C LYS A 59 -5.81 17.99 -17.79
N PRO A 60 -6.65 19.03 -17.98
CA PRO A 60 -7.06 20.06 -17.01
C PRO A 60 -8.06 19.51 -15.97
N ILE A 61 -7.96 19.98 -14.72
CA ILE A 61 -8.81 19.49 -13.64
C ILE A 61 -10.19 20.17 -13.69
N ASN A 62 -11.24 19.35 -13.73
CA ASN A 62 -12.61 19.81 -13.55
C ASN A 62 -12.95 19.91 -12.04
N GLN A 63 -13.47 21.06 -11.59
CA GLN A 63 -13.79 21.31 -10.18
C GLN A 63 -14.79 20.29 -9.59
N VAL A 64 -15.87 19.99 -10.30
CA VAL A 64 -16.90 19.04 -9.85
C VAL A 64 -16.33 17.63 -9.76
N LEU A 65 -15.50 17.23 -10.73
CA LEU A 65 -14.82 15.94 -10.69
C LEU A 65 -13.86 15.84 -9.50
N LEU A 66 -13.07 16.89 -9.24
CA LEU A 66 -12.14 16.95 -8.12
C LEU A 66 -12.88 16.85 -6.78
N GLN A 67 -13.94 17.63 -6.60
CA GLN A 67 -14.74 17.61 -5.38
C GLN A 67 -15.29 16.21 -5.11
N ASN A 68 -15.96 15.60 -6.09
CA ASN A 68 -16.55 14.26 -5.95
C ASN A 68 -15.49 13.19 -5.62
N ARG A 69 -14.29 13.29 -6.19
CA ARG A 69 -13.19 12.35 -5.91
C ARG A 69 -12.63 12.56 -4.50
N LEU A 70 -12.40 13.81 -4.10
CA LEU A 70 -11.90 14.13 -2.76
C LEU A 70 -12.88 13.75 -1.67
N GLU A 71 -14.17 14.01 -1.83
CA GLU A 71 -15.20 13.64 -0.83
C GLU A 71 -15.21 12.12 -0.58
N LYS A 72 -15.12 11.31 -1.64
CA LYS A 72 -15.01 9.85 -1.52
C LYS A 72 -13.74 9.42 -0.78
N LEU A 73 -12.60 10.04 -1.10
CA LEU A 73 -11.32 9.74 -0.44
C LEU A 73 -11.35 10.15 1.04
N ILE A 74 -11.94 11.31 1.35
CA ILE A 74 -12.08 11.81 2.73
C ILE A 74 -12.95 10.86 3.53
N ALA A 75 -14.13 10.49 3.03
CA ALA A 75 -15.00 9.53 3.70
C ALA A 75 -14.27 8.18 3.94
N ARG A 76 -13.52 7.69 2.93
CA ARG A 76 -12.71 6.48 3.05
C ARG A 76 -11.65 6.61 4.14
N LYS A 77 -10.83 7.67 4.12
CA LYS A 77 -9.70 7.84 5.04
C LYS A 77 -10.07 8.26 6.45
N GLN A 78 -11.23 8.90 6.66
CA GLN A 78 -11.72 9.26 7.98
C GLN A 78 -11.90 8.04 8.88
N SER A 79 -12.42 6.93 8.33
CA SER A 79 -12.58 5.67 9.05
C SER A 79 -11.24 5.07 9.52
N LEU A 80 -10.14 5.36 8.83
CA LEU A 80 -8.79 4.92 9.18
C LEU A 80 -8.15 5.78 10.28
N GLY A 81 -8.80 6.87 10.70
CA GLY A 81 -8.26 7.78 11.71
C GLY A 81 -7.96 7.10 13.04
N VAL A 82 -8.77 6.13 13.46
CA VAL A 82 -8.54 5.35 14.69
C VAL A 82 -7.32 4.43 14.56
N VAL A 83 -7.13 3.82 13.38
CA VAL A 83 -5.95 2.98 13.09
C VAL A 83 -4.69 3.85 13.07
N GLU A 84 -4.74 4.99 12.39
CA GLU A 84 -3.64 5.96 12.32
C GLU A 84 -3.23 6.45 13.72
N ALA A 85 -4.19 6.78 14.58
CA ALA A 85 -3.91 7.24 15.93
C ALA A 85 -3.18 6.18 16.76
N ALA A 86 -3.62 4.92 16.67
CA ALA A 86 -2.96 3.79 17.34
C ALA A 86 -1.53 3.55 16.79
N ILE A 87 -1.34 3.62 15.46
CA ILE A 87 -0.02 3.53 14.83
C ILE A 87 0.92 4.63 15.34
N LYS A 88 0.45 5.88 15.42
CA LYS A 88 1.24 7.02 15.94
C LYS A 88 1.61 6.85 17.40
N ALA A 89 0.72 6.24 18.19
CA ALA A 89 0.99 5.88 19.58
C ALA A 89 1.91 4.66 19.72
N LYS A 90 2.31 4.02 18.61
CA LYS A 90 3.03 2.73 18.56
C LYS A 90 2.29 1.57 19.23
N ASP A 91 0.98 1.72 19.41
CA ASP A 91 0.10 0.66 19.89
C ASP A 91 -0.40 -0.17 18.69
N PHE A 92 0.50 -1.00 18.17
CA PHE A 92 0.20 -1.83 17.00
C PHE A 92 -0.86 -2.89 17.29
N GLY A 93 -0.97 -3.35 18.56
CA GLY A 93 -2.02 -4.28 18.98
C GLY A 93 -3.42 -3.65 18.86
N ALA A 94 -3.59 -2.43 19.38
CA ALA A 94 -4.84 -1.68 19.21
C ALA A 94 -5.11 -1.37 17.73
N ALA A 95 -4.09 -1.02 16.95
CA ALA A 95 -4.24 -0.77 15.51
C ALA A 95 -4.78 -2.00 14.76
N VAL A 96 -4.27 -3.20 15.04
CA VAL A 96 -4.78 -4.46 14.49
C VAL A 96 -6.23 -4.72 14.94
N GLY A 97 -6.55 -4.48 16.21
CA GLY A 97 -7.92 -4.59 16.72
C GLY A 97 -8.91 -3.64 16.00
N HIS A 98 -8.48 -2.42 15.71
CA HIS A 98 -9.26 -1.47 14.90
C HIS A 98 -9.43 -1.94 13.45
N CYS A 99 -8.40 -2.53 12.82
CA CYS A 99 -8.54 -3.16 11.51
C CYS A 99 -9.59 -4.28 11.52
N ASP A 100 -9.61 -5.12 12.55
CA ASP A 100 -10.59 -6.19 12.68
C ASP A 100 -12.02 -5.68 12.81
N GLN A 101 -12.21 -4.57 13.54
CA GLN A 101 -13.52 -3.93 13.65
C GLN A 101 -13.98 -3.35 12.30
N LEU A 102 -13.09 -2.65 11.59
CA LEU A 102 -13.40 -2.10 10.26
C LEU A 102 -13.75 -3.19 9.23
N LEU A 103 -13.10 -4.36 9.30
CA LEU A 103 -13.41 -5.50 8.45
C LEU A 103 -14.80 -6.09 8.75
N LYS A 104 -15.22 -6.11 10.02
CA LYS A 104 -16.56 -6.56 10.42
C LYS A 104 -17.64 -5.59 9.98
N ASP A 105 -17.40 -4.29 10.17
CA ASP A 105 -18.38 -3.24 9.88
C ASP A 105 -18.53 -2.97 8.37
N LYS A 106 -17.59 -3.46 7.54
CA LYS A 106 -17.57 -3.30 6.07
C LYS A 106 -17.63 -1.83 5.62
N THR A 107 -17.10 -0.93 6.44
CA THR A 107 -17.13 0.53 6.21
C THR A 107 -16.11 0.99 5.16
N VAL A 108 -15.08 0.18 4.92
CA VAL A 108 -13.95 0.48 4.02
C VAL A 108 -13.71 -0.69 3.09
N SER A 109 -13.01 -0.45 1.97
CA SER A 109 -12.45 -1.50 1.12
C SER A 109 -11.70 -2.54 1.97
N PRO A 110 -12.16 -3.80 2.03
CA PRO A 110 -11.50 -4.83 2.84
C PRO A 110 -10.04 -5.04 2.44
N GLN A 111 -9.69 -4.85 1.17
CA GLN A 111 -8.33 -4.99 0.65
C GLN A 111 -7.36 -3.97 1.27
N GLU A 112 -7.79 -2.72 1.45
CA GLU A 112 -6.96 -1.69 2.08
C GLU A 112 -6.70 -2.03 3.55
N ILE A 113 -7.73 -2.49 4.27
CA ILE A 113 -7.61 -2.88 5.68
C ILE A 113 -6.73 -4.12 5.85
N LEU A 114 -6.88 -5.14 5.00
CA LEU A 114 -6.08 -6.36 5.05
C LEU A 114 -4.59 -6.07 4.80
N ARG A 115 -4.27 -5.15 3.89
CA ARG A 115 -2.89 -4.71 3.66
C ARG A 115 -2.31 -4.02 4.89
N ILE A 116 -3.03 -3.06 5.48
CA ILE A 116 -2.59 -2.38 6.71
C ILE A 116 -2.41 -3.39 7.86
N LYS A 117 -3.39 -4.28 8.07
CA LYS A 117 -3.33 -5.30 9.13
C LYS A 117 -2.13 -6.21 8.97
N SER A 118 -1.88 -6.72 7.77
CA SER A 118 -0.74 -7.63 7.52
C SER A 118 0.62 -6.94 7.70
N ASP A 119 0.76 -5.69 7.27
CA ASP A 119 1.98 -4.89 7.49
C ASP A 119 2.23 -4.63 8.99
N LEU A 120 1.17 -4.37 9.76
CA LEU A 120 1.26 -4.24 11.22
C LEU A 120 1.69 -5.54 11.90
N LEU A 121 1.12 -6.68 11.50
CA LEU A 121 1.47 -7.99 12.05
C LEU A 121 2.93 -8.36 11.74
N LEU A 122 3.41 -8.07 10.52
CA LEU A 122 4.83 -8.20 10.17
C LEU A 122 5.71 -7.32 11.07
N THR A 123 5.30 -6.07 11.31
CA THR A 123 6.03 -5.11 12.16
C THR A 123 6.10 -5.59 13.61
N MET A 124 5.05 -6.25 14.11
CA MET A 124 5.00 -6.85 15.44
C MET A 124 5.79 -8.15 15.57
N GLY A 125 6.23 -8.75 14.45
CA GLY A 125 6.86 -10.07 14.43
C GLY A 125 5.87 -11.23 14.60
N ASP A 126 4.56 -10.97 14.54
CA ASP A 126 3.53 -12.02 14.53
C ASP A 126 3.38 -12.60 13.12
N TYR A 127 4.42 -13.34 12.71
CA TYR A 127 4.51 -13.93 11.38
C TYR A 127 3.42 -14.98 11.14
N ALA A 128 2.95 -15.66 12.20
CA ALA A 128 1.88 -16.64 12.09
C ALA A 128 0.55 -15.98 11.72
N ALA A 129 0.18 -14.90 12.41
CA ALA A 129 -1.03 -14.15 12.06
C ALA A 129 -0.89 -13.44 10.71
N ALA A 130 0.28 -12.85 10.41
CA ALA A 130 0.54 -12.22 9.12
C ALA A 130 0.36 -13.21 7.97
N ARG A 131 0.91 -14.43 8.12
CA ARG A 131 0.75 -15.53 7.16
C ARG A 131 -0.71 -15.83 6.88
N ALA A 132 -1.51 -16.02 7.93
CA ALA A 132 -2.93 -16.33 7.79
C ALA A 132 -3.69 -15.24 7.02
N VAL A 133 -3.36 -13.96 7.25
CA VAL A 133 -3.94 -12.85 6.49
C VAL A 133 -3.55 -12.93 5.02
N PHE A 134 -2.26 -13.08 4.69
CA PHE A 134 -1.82 -13.17 3.29
C PHE A 134 -2.43 -14.38 2.56
N GLU A 135 -2.43 -15.55 3.19
CA GLU A 135 -3.05 -16.76 2.64
C GLU A 135 -4.55 -16.55 2.38
N SER A 136 -5.28 -15.92 3.32
CA SER A 136 -6.71 -15.60 3.15
C SER A 136 -6.99 -14.66 1.96
N VAL A 137 -6.05 -13.76 1.64
CA VAL A 137 -6.15 -12.89 0.47
C VAL A 137 -5.88 -13.69 -0.81
N LEU A 138 -4.85 -14.53 -0.79
CA LEU A 138 -4.42 -15.33 -1.93
C LEU A 138 -5.42 -16.43 -2.30
N THR A 139 -6.21 -16.94 -1.34
CA THR A 139 -7.31 -17.88 -1.65
C THR A 139 -8.41 -17.25 -2.50
N VAL A 140 -8.65 -15.95 -2.36
CA VAL A 140 -9.64 -15.21 -3.15
C VAL A 140 -9.05 -14.78 -4.49
N ARG A 141 -7.85 -14.20 -4.47
CA ARG A 141 -7.17 -13.73 -5.69
C ARG A 141 -5.66 -13.77 -5.52
N ASN A 142 -4.97 -14.37 -6.49
CA ASN A 142 -3.53 -14.26 -6.60
C ASN A 142 -3.13 -12.83 -7.00
N ILE A 143 -2.61 -12.05 -6.05
CA ILE A 143 -2.21 -10.65 -6.23
C ILE A 143 -0.80 -10.42 -5.70
N ALA A 144 -0.03 -9.59 -6.41
CA ALA A 144 1.41 -9.40 -6.18
C ALA A 144 1.74 -9.04 -4.72
N TRP A 145 1.06 -8.04 -4.14
CA TRP A 145 1.40 -7.58 -2.79
C TRP A 145 1.21 -8.66 -1.71
N ALA A 146 0.18 -9.49 -1.81
CA ALA A 146 -0.09 -10.53 -0.83
C ALA A 146 0.91 -11.68 -0.95
N LYS A 147 1.31 -11.99 -2.19
CA LYS A 147 2.33 -13.02 -2.48
C LYS A 147 3.72 -12.58 -2.05
N THR A 148 4.08 -11.32 -2.32
CA THR A 148 5.31 -10.71 -1.79
C THR A 148 5.29 -10.69 -0.27
N GLY A 149 4.17 -10.30 0.35
CA GLY A 149 3.99 -10.34 1.80
C GLY A 149 4.20 -11.73 2.41
N LEU A 150 3.66 -12.79 1.78
CA LEU A 150 3.92 -14.16 2.18
C LEU A 150 5.40 -14.55 2.01
N GLY A 151 6.06 -14.09 0.94
CA GLY A 151 7.51 -14.24 0.79
C GLY A 151 8.29 -13.61 1.94
N LYS A 152 7.91 -12.41 2.39
CA LYS A 152 8.53 -11.76 3.57
C LYS A 152 8.34 -12.60 4.84
N VAL A 153 7.14 -13.16 5.05
CA VAL A 153 6.89 -14.08 6.17
C VAL A 153 7.87 -15.25 6.13
N LEU A 154 7.99 -15.94 4.99
CA LEU A 154 8.89 -17.10 4.85
C LEU A 154 10.34 -16.72 5.13
N TYR A 155 10.78 -15.58 4.61
CA TYR A 155 12.11 -15.04 4.86
C TYR A 155 12.39 -14.85 6.36
N PHE A 156 11.46 -14.23 7.09
CA PHE A 156 11.61 -14.02 8.53
C PHE A 156 11.49 -15.32 9.35
N THR A 157 10.76 -16.32 8.85
CA THR A 157 10.61 -17.63 9.49
C THR A 157 11.68 -18.66 9.09
N GLN A 158 12.84 -18.21 8.59
CA GLN A 158 14.00 -19.07 8.23
C GLN A 158 13.77 -20.02 7.04
N ASP A 159 12.91 -19.64 6.08
CA ASP A 159 12.76 -20.31 4.78
C ASP A 159 13.07 -19.34 3.62
N PRO A 160 14.35 -18.96 3.43
CA PRO A 160 14.74 -18.05 2.36
C PRO A 160 14.55 -18.67 0.96
N ALA A 161 14.68 -19.99 0.83
CA ALA A 161 14.46 -20.69 -0.43
C ALA A 161 13.00 -20.59 -0.89
N GLY A 162 12.05 -20.83 0.03
CA GLY A 162 10.63 -20.64 -0.23
C GLY A 162 10.28 -19.17 -0.51
N ALA A 163 10.91 -18.24 0.21
CA ALA A 163 10.73 -16.80 -0.03
C ALA A 163 11.19 -16.39 -1.43
N ALA A 164 12.42 -16.74 -1.83
CA ALA A 164 12.97 -16.48 -3.15
C ALA A 164 12.06 -17.03 -4.26
N ALA A 165 11.60 -18.27 -4.11
CA ALA A 165 10.68 -18.87 -5.06
C ALA A 165 9.41 -18.03 -5.23
N LEU A 166 8.81 -17.52 -4.13
CA LEU A 166 7.63 -16.65 -4.19
C LEU A 166 7.92 -15.32 -4.89
N PHE A 167 9.02 -14.66 -4.56
CA PHE A 167 9.42 -13.39 -5.19
C PHE A 167 9.65 -13.53 -6.68
N GLU A 168 10.34 -14.60 -7.10
CA GLU A 168 10.52 -14.91 -8.52
C GLU A 168 9.18 -15.11 -9.24
N GLN A 169 8.20 -15.78 -8.61
CA GLN A 169 6.88 -15.91 -9.25
C GLN A 169 6.21 -14.55 -9.40
N VAL A 170 6.31 -13.67 -8.40
CA VAL A 170 5.75 -12.32 -8.48
C VAL A 170 6.38 -11.55 -9.64
N LEU A 171 7.69 -11.64 -9.81
CA LEU A 171 8.42 -10.98 -10.89
C LEU A 171 8.15 -11.61 -12.27
N ARG A 172 7.85 -12.91 -12.35
CA ARG A 172 7.36 -13.50 -13.61
C ARG A 172 6.01 -12.93 -14.01
N ASP A 173 5.10 -12.80 -13.05
CA ASP A 173 3.74 -12.31 -13.30
C ASP A 173 3.70 -10.77 -13.45
N ASN A 174 4.61 -10.07 -12.78
CA ASN A 174 4.71 -8.61 -12.69
C ASN A 174 6.19 -8.18 -12.71
N PRO A 175 6.85 -8.14 -13.88
CA PRO A 175 8.30 -7.91 -13.98
C PRO A 175 8.82 -6.61 -13.37
N MET A 176 7.93 -5.63 -13.19
CA MET A 176 8.26 -4.31 -12.66
C MET A 176 7.85 -4.14 -11.18
N TYR A 177 7.53 -5.22 -10.47
CA TYR A 177 7.18 -5.20 -9.05
C TYR A 177 8.45 -5.10 -8.17
N VAL A 178 8.92 -3.87 -7.97
CA VAL A 178 10.22 -3.53 -7.34
C VAL A 178 10.43 -4.14 -5.96
N GLU A 179 9.41 -4.18 -5.10
CA GLU A 179 9.51 -4.73 -3.75
C GLU A 179 9.83 -6.23 -3.79
N ALA A 180 9.27 -6.98 -4.75
CA ALA A 180 9.65 -8.39 -4.91
C ALA A 180 11.11 -8.51 -5.35
N ALA A 181 11.62 -7.61 -6.20
CA ALA A 181 13.03 -7.59 -6.59
C ALA A 181 13.95 -7.23 -5.41
N ASP A 182 13.58 -6.21 -4.61
CA ASP A 182 14.33 -5.79 -3.43
C ASP A 182 14.40 -6.89 -2.36
N TRP A 183 13.32 -7.66 -2.21
CA TRP A 183 13.29 -8.79 -1.28
C TRP A 183 14.00 -10.02 -1.84
N LEU A 184 13.92 -10.28 -3.14
CA LEU A 184 14.68 -11.35 -3.79
C LEU A 184 16.19 -11.14 -3.64
N ALA A 185 16.66 -9.88 -3.70
CA ALA A 185 18.08 -9.57 -3.48
C ALA A 185 18.55 -9.81 -2.03
N LYS A 186 17.62 -9.95 -1.07
CA LYS A 186 17.91 -10.22 0.36
C LYS A 186 17.79 -11.70 0.73
N ALA A 187 17.02 -12.47 -0.05
CA ALA A 187 16.71 -13.89 0.17
C ALA A 187 17.89 -14.79 -0.22
#